data_AF-A0AAN6RNC5-F1
#
_entry.id   AF-A0AAN6RNC5-F1
#
_cell.length_a   1.000
_cell.length_b   1.000
_cell.length_c   1.000
_cell.angle_alpha   90.00
_cell.angle_beta   90.00
_cell.angle_gamma   90.00
#
_symmetry.space_group_name_H-M   'P 1'
#
loop_
_entity.id
_entity.type
_entity.pdbx_description
1 polymer ?
#
loop_
_entity_poly.entity_id
_entity_poly.type
_entity_poly.pdbx_seq_one_letter_code
_entity_poly.pdbx_strand_id
1 'polypeptide(L)'
;MAMPAALAGTVLSAVARYSVDEERDLVPLIVDHAILAFCFAWMPSAWAAVPFSFAAFLALAFYKSRAEYMRPEDSHREDHSLLCPVLESRDSKTQDDDEPKDLHGTAMLFPCDLRHKRIAPFKDAFRHSYLYCGMPVGLHATYSPLLSIDQPADPASKWPFRKAWFSLRAEDHAIRGGAHMTMAQKLKEFLLSEGADPNEWAYAYLLAVPCVNGQVDNPLGFWYLYSADKKLTAIITELNTSYGERRLWLVRQQLPPKSSSDTKSSTSPYVFRGRYHKDIHVSPFMPSTGWYIVDTSDPLAPRKPGQLDILVTLASPDNKPLMVARVTSTQPALDVPRSSMWARISFVVKWWYIATCTVMTYRILSHAARIYVLKATRYWTRPEPLKTALGKPARTVERTIEKAFRRFLQHTVEHHPHPISVTYITPGEHSKKTETFDSLACSKPTSPPIT
;
A
#
# COMPACT_ATOMS: atom_id res chain seq x y z
N MET A 1 -4.09 27.79 36.95
CA MET A 1 -5.02 26.66 36.77
C MET A 1 -6.37 27.24 36.33
N ALA A 2 -6.72 27.16 35.03
CA ALA A 2 -8.06 27.41 34.46
C ALA A 2 -8.08 27.50 32.91
N MET A 3 -6.93 27.50 32.21
CA MET A 3 -6.90 27.56 30.73
C MET A 3 -7.11 26.26 29.93
N PRO A 4 -6.94 25.02 30.45
CA PRO A 4 -7.07 23.81 29.61
C PRO A 4 -8.51 23.48 29.20
N ALA A 5 -9.49 23.79 30.06
CA ALA A 5 -10.89 23.41 29.86
C ALA A 5 -11.58 24.24 28.76
N ALA A 6 -11.23 25.53 28.65
CA ALA A 6 -11.79 26.40 27.61
C ALA A 6 -11.33 25.97 26.21
N LEU A 7 -10.05 25.60 26.04
CA LEU A 7 -9.51 25.16 24.75
C LEU A 7 -10.07 23.80 24.32
N ALA A 8 -10.22 22.86 25.27
CA ALA A 8 -10.89 21.58 25.02
C ALA A 8 -12.36 21.77 24.62
N GLY A 9 -13.07 22.70 25.30
CA GLY A 9 -14.45 23.06 24.96
C GLY A 9 -14.60 23.65 23.56
N THR A 10 -13.66 24.50 23.12
CA THR A 10 -13.68 25.09 21.76
C THR A 10 -13.40 24.04 20.68
N VAL A 11 -12.49 23.10 20.94
CA VAL A 11 -12.19 22.00 20.01
C VAL A 11 -13.37 21.02 19.92
N LEU A 12 -13.96 20.62 21.05
CA LEU A 12 -15.17 19.81 21.08
C LEU A 12 -16.37 20.51 20.42
N SER A 13 -16.51 21.82 20.60
CA SER A 13 -17.57 22.61 19.97
C SER A 13 -17.38 22.76 18.45
N ALA A 14 -16.14 22.88 17.98
CA ALA A 14 -15.82 22.92 16.55
C ALA A 14 -16.02 21.55 15.89
N VAL A 15 -15.66 20.46 16.58
CA VAL A 15 -15.88 19.08 16.12
C VAL A 15 -17.37 18.72 16.11
N ALA A 16 -18.13 19.15 17.13
CA ALA A 16 -19.58 18.95 17.19
C ALA A 16 -20.31 19.74 16.09
N ARG A 17 -19.95 21.01 15.87
CA ARG A 17 -20.54 21.82 14.78
C ARG A 17 -20.21 21.26 13.39
N TYR A 18 -18.99 20.77 13.19
CA TYR A 18 -18.60 20.13 11.92
C TYR A 18 -19.28 18.76 11.69
N SER A 19 -19.71 18.06 12.74
CA SER A 19 -20.39 16.77 12.62
C SER A 19 -21.90 16.89 12.36
N VAL A 20 -22.50 18.03 12.70
CA VAL A 20 -23.93 18.33 12.45
C VAL A 20 -24.18 18.73 10.99
N ASP A 21 -23.20 19.33 10.32
CA ASP A 21 -23.32 19.76 8.90
C ASP A 21 -23.09 18.64 7.87
N GLU A 22 -22.67 17.44 8.28
CA GLU A 22 -22.20 16.38 7.36
C GLU A 22 -22.91 15.02 7.53
N GLU A 23 -24.09 14.97 8.17
CA GLU A 23 -24.98 13.78 8.28
C GLU A 23 -24.25 12.45 8.64
N ARG A 24 -23.23 12.51 9.52
CA ARG A 24 -22.51 11.32 9.99
C ARG A 24 -23.18 10.69 11.21
N ASP A 25 -23.10 9.36 11.34
CA ASP A 25 -23.39 8.66 12.60
C ASP A 25 -22.45 9.16 13.71
N LEU A 26 -23.00 9.95 14.63
CA LEU A 26 -22.26 10.73 15.64
C LEU A 26 -21.50 9.86 16.66
N VAL A 27 -21.96 8.64 16.89
CA VAL A 27 -21.59 7.84 18.08
C VAL A 27 -20.18 7.24 17.99
N PRO A 28 -19.74 6.58 16.89
CA PRO A 28 -18.41 5.98 16.82
C PRO A 28 -17.29 7.04 16.82
N LEU A 29 -17.52 8.17 16.15
CA LEU A 29 -16.56 9.26 16.06
C LEU A 29 -16.34 9.92 17.43
N ILE A 30 -17.41 10.18 18.19
CA ILE A 30 -17.32 10.74 19.54
C ILE A 30 -16.62 9.76 20.49
N VAL A 31 -16.91 8.45 20.37
CA VAL A 31 -16.27 7.41 21.19
C VAL A 31 -14.77 7.31 20.88
N ASP A 32 -14.37 7.29 19.60
CA ASP A 32 -12.96 7.28 19.20
C ASP A 32 -12.21 8.52 19.69
N HIS A 33 -12.82 9.71 19.62
CA HIS A 33 -12.21 10.94 20.08
C HIS A 33 -12.17 11.06 21.62
N ALA A 34 -13.15 10.50 22.32
CA ALA A 34 -13.18 10.43 23.78
C ALA A 34 -12.13 9.43 24.32
N ILE A 35 -11.97 8.28 23.66
CA ILE A 35 -10.92 7.30 23.99
C ILE A 35 -9.53 7.91 23.75
N LEU A 36 -9.35 8.61 22.63
CA LEU A 36 -8.11 9.34 22.34
C LEU A 36 -7.83 10.39 23.42
N ALA A 37 -8.80 11.23 23.77
CA ALA A 37 -8.67 12.24 24.82
C ALA A 37 -8.33 11.62 26.20
N PHE A 38 -8.91 10.47 26.52
CA PHE A 38 -8.63 9.73 27.76
C PHE A 38 -7.23 9.10 27.76
N CYS A 39 -6.78 8.54 26.63
CA CYS A 39 -5.41 8.05 26.45
C CYS A 39 -4.36 9.18 26.52
N PHE A 40 -4.72 10.40 26.09
CA PHE A 40 -3.84 11.58 26.18
C PHE A 40 -3.70 12.11 27.61
N ALA A 41 -4.70 11.94 28.47
CA ALA A 41 -4.64 12.33 29.89
C ALA A 41 -3.62 11.52 30.71
N TRP A 42 -3.16 10.37 30.18
CA TRP A 42 -2.19 9.47 30.82
C TRP A 42 -0.77 9.54 30.21
N MET A 43 -0.50 10.45 29.27
CA MET A 43 0.84 10.64 28.74
C MET A 43 1.73 11.48 29.69
N PRO A 44 3.03 11.14 29.86
CA PRO A 44 3.93 11.88 30.75
C PRO A 44 4.04 13.37 30.37
N SER A 45 3.99 14.23 31.39
CA SER A 45 3.85 15.70 31.33
C SER A 45 4.99 16.50 30.68
N ALA A 46 5.97 15.84 30.05
CA ALA A 46 7.13 16.52 29.45
C ALA A 46 6.88 17.08 28.03
N TRP A 47 5.65 17.01 27.51
CA TRP A 47 5.31 17.39 26.12
C TRP A 47 4.31 18.56 26.07
N ALA A 48 4.41 19.51 27.00
CA ALA A 48 3.44 20.58 27.13
C ALA A 48 3.73 21.79 26.21
N ALA A 49 2.80 21.97 25.28
CA ALA A 49 2.20 23.22 24.83
C ALA A 49 3.04 24.20 23.96
N VAL A 50 2.35 24.75 22.96
CA VAL A 50 2.75 25.74 21.93
C VAL A 50 3.11 25.19 20.54
N PRO A 51 3.97 24.16 20.33
CA PRO A 51 4.18 23.61 18.98
C PRO A 51 2.97 22.80 18.50
N PHE A 52 2.14 22.30 19.42
CA PHE A 52 1.09 21.33 19.12
C PHE A 52 -0.10 21.95 18.40
N SER A 53 -0.52 23.18 18.69
CA SER A 53 -1.67 23.79 18.01
C SER A 53 -1.36 24.16 16.56
N PHE A 54 -0.13 24.62 16.29
CA PHE A 54 0.33 24.94 14.93
C PHE A 54 0.61 23.66 14.12
N ALA A 55 1.20 22.65 14.76
CA ALA A 55 1.42 21.35 14.13
C ALA A 55 0.13 20.54 13.97
N ALA A 56 -0.85 20.67 14.86
CA ALA A 56 -2.19 20.11 14.70
C ALA A 56 -2.95 20.84 13.60
N PHE A 57 -2.81 22.16 13.45
CA PHE A 57 -3.38 22.91 12.33
C PHE A 57 -2.76 22.50 10.98
N LEU A 58 -1.43 22.39 10.89
CA LEU A 58 -0.76 21.87 9.70
C LEU A 58 -1.10 20.40 9.44
N ALA A 59 -1.21 19.58 10.49
CA ALA A 59 -1.68 18.21 10.37
C ALA A 59 -3.15 18.15 9.95
N LEU A 60 -4.02 19.07 10.38
CA LEU A 60 -5.41 19.15 9.93
C LEU A 60 -5.50 19.64 8.48
N ALA A 61 -4.66 20.59 8.06
CA ALA A 61 -4.61 21.08 6.69
C ALA A 61 -4.04 20.01 5.73
N PHE A 62 -3.00 19.29 6.15
CA PHE A 62 -2.48 18.14 5.41
C PHE A 62 -3.37 16.91 5.50
N TYR A 63 -4.08 16.70 6.61
CA TYR A 63 -5.12 15.67 6.75
C TYR A 63 -6.34 16.02 5.93
N LYS A 64 -6.70 17.30 5.76
CA LYS A 64 -7.75 17.75 4.84
C LYS A 64 -7.37 17.44 3.40
N SER A 65 -6.13 17.77 3.01
CA SER A 65 -5.55 17.33 1.73
C SER A 65 -5.59 15.80 1.62
N ARG A 66 -5.03 15.06 2.58
CA ARG A 66 -4.97 13.58 2.55
C ARG A 66 -6.34 12.90 2.65
N ALA A 67 -7.31 13.45 3.37
CA ALA A 67 -8.67 12.94 3.52
C ALA A 67 -9.52 13.26 2.28
N GLU A 68 -9.33 14.42 1.65
CA GLU A 68 -9.82 14.72 0.28
C GLU A 68 -9.19 13.79 -0.78
N TYR A 69 -8.10 13.09 -0.46
CA TYR A 69 -7.45 12.10 -1.35
C TYR A 69 -7.74 10.63 -0.98
N MET A 70 -8.13 10.32 0.26
CA MET A 70 -8.23 8.95 0.78
C MET A 70 -9.66 8.54 1.19
N ARG A 71 -10.68 9.40 1.05
CA ARG A 71 -12.08 8.99 1.25
C ARG A 71 -12.67 8.33 -0.01
N PRO A 72 -13.16 7.08 0.09
CA PRO A 72 -14.45 6.76 -0.50
C PRO A 72 -15.50 7.47 0.36
N GLU A 73 -16.12 8.53 -0.15
CA GLU A 73 -17.37 9.02 0.46
C GLU A 73 -18.47 8.01 0.20
N ASP A 74 -19.34 7.87 1.19
CA ASP A 74 -20.31 6.80 1.37
C ASP A 74 -21.01 6.39 0.07
N SER A 75 -21.02 5.08 -0.16
CA SER A 75 -21.89 4.42 -1.12
C SER A 75 -23.34 4.69 -0.73
N HIS A 76 -23.91 5.79 -1.21
CA HIS A 76 -25.36 5.91 -1.31
C HIS A 76 -25.85 4.82 -2.26
N ARG A 77 -26.40 3.76 -1.64
CA ARG A 77 -27.52 2.93 -2.11
C ARG A 77 -27.68 2.97 -3.63
N GLU A 78 -26.89 2.17 -4.35
CA GLU A 78 -27.21 1.85 -5.74
C GLU A 78 -28.49 1.02 -5.71
N ASP A 79 -29.55 1.59 -6.26
CA ASP A 79 -30.81 0.92 -6.53
C ASP A 79 -30.51 -0.14 -7.61
N HIS A 80 -30.53 -1.41 -7.23
CA HIS A 80 -30.23 -2.56 -8.10
C HIS A 80 -31.28 -2.80 -9.20
N SER A 81 -32.09 -1.80 -9.54
CA SER A 81 -33.26 -1.95 -10.41
C SER A 81 -33.00 -1.63 -11.89
N LEU A 82 -31.82 -1.13 -12.30
CA LEU A 82 -31.56 -0.76 -13.70
C LEU A 82 -30.13 -1.10 -14.17
N LEU A 83 -29.80 -2.39 -14.25
CA LEU A 83 -28.73 -2.88 -15.13
C LEU A 83 -29.24 -4.08 -15.95
N CYS A 84 -28.92 -4.02 -17.24
CA CYS A 84 -29.39 -4.89 -18.32
C CYS A 84 -29.15 -6.40 -18.06
N PRO A 85 -29.98 -7.28 -18.65
CA PRO A 85 -29.88 -8.71 -18.47
C PRO A 85 -28.55 -9.21 -19.04
N VAL A 86 -27.69 -9.67 -18.14
CA VAL A 86 -26.58 -10.55 -18.51
C VAL A 86 -27.22 -11.84 -19.00
N LEU A 87 -27.00 -12.15 -20.27
CA LEU A 87 -27.38 -13.43 -20.84
C LEU A 87 -26.77 -14.55 -20.00
N GLU A 88 -27.63 -15.28 -19.28
CA GLU A 88 -27.34 -16.58 -18.70
C GLU A 88 -26.83 -17.50 -19.82
N SER A 89 -25.51 -17.64 -19.90
CA SER A 89 -24.88 -18.76 -20.57
C SER A 89 -24.56 -19.81 -19.51
N ARG A 90 -25.37 -20.87 -19.59
CA ARG A 90 -25.34 -22.16 -18.88
C ARG A 90 -23.96 -22.60 -18.40
N ASP A 91 -23.91 -22.94 -17.11
CA ASP A 91 -23.15 -24.02 -16.50
C ASP A 91 -21.80 -24.38 -17.12
N SER A 92 -20.77 -23.62 -16.76
CA SER A 92 -19.45 -24.21 -16.52
C SER A 92 -19.10 -23.98 -15.06
N LYS A 93 -19.19 -25.05 -14.26
CA LYS A 93 -18.65 -25.11 -12.91
C LYS A 93 -17.26 -24.49 -12.91
N THR A 94 -17.06 -23.41 -12.17
CA THR A 94 -15.73 -22.97 -11.73
C THR A 94 -15.14 -24.12 -10.94
N GLN A 95 -14.32 -24.91 -11.62
CA GLN A 95 -13.44 -25.87 -10.99
C GLN A 95 -12.35 -25.04 -10.30
N ASP A 96 -12.62 -24.63 -9.07
CA ASP A 96 -11.57 -24.20 -8.16
C ASP A 96 -10.65 -25.41 -7.99
N ASP A 97 -9.47 -25.35 -8.61
CA ASP A 97 -8.35 -26.24 -8.33
C ASP A 97 -7.84 -25.95 -6.90
N ASP A 98 -8.62 -26.36 -5.91
CA ASP A 98 -8.41 -26.16 -4.47
C ASP A 98 -7.65 -27.38 -3.89
N GLU A 99 -6.59 -27.82 -4.58
CA GLU A 99 -5.58 -28.62 -3.88
C GLU A 99 -4.85 -27.70 -2.89
N PRO A 100 -4.67 -28.12 -1.62
CA PRO A 100 -3.91 -27.35 -0.65
C PRO A 100 -2.46 -27.24 -1.12
N LYS A 101 -2.14 -26.14 -1.80
CA LYS A 101 -0.77 -25.85 -2.21
C LYS A 101 0.10 -25.72 -0.97
N ASP A 102 1.21 -26.45 -0.96
CA ASP A 102 2.27 -26.28 0.04
C ASP A 102 2.63 -24.78 0.10
N LEU A 103 2.55 -24.17 1.28
CA LEU A 103 2.89 -22.77 1.48
C LEU A 103 4.29 -22.68 2.09
N HIS A 104 5.10 -21.73 1.62
CA HIS A 104 6.41 -21.49 2.18
C HIS A 104 6.38 -20.40 3.25
N GLY A 105 6.59 -20.80 4.51
CA GLY A 105 6.61 -19.91 5.68
C GLY A 105 5.32 -19.89 6.47
N THR A 106 5.24 -19.04 7.50
CA THR A 106 4.05 -18.81 8.32
C THR A 106 3.73 -17.33 8.39
N ALA A 107 2.52 -16.98 8.86
CA ALA A 107 2.19 -15.59 9.13
C ALA A 107 2.98 -15.06 10.33
N MET A 108 3.76 -14.00 10.13
CA MET A 108 4.64 -13.43 11.16
C MET A 108 4.50 -11.92 11.27
N LEU A 109 4.61 -11.38 12.49
CA LEU A 109 4.68 -9.94 12.73
C LEU A 109 6.11 -9.57 13.13
N PHE A 110 6.68 -8.58 12.45
CA PHE A 110 8.07 -8.13 12.60
C PHE A 110 8.11 -6.74 13.25
N PRO A 111 8.36 -6.67 14.56
CA PRO A 111 8.83 -5.47 15.24
C PRO A 111 10.11 -4.93 14.59
N CYS A 112 10.04 -3.76 13.98
CA CYS A 112 11.15 -3.18 13.23
C CYS A 112 11.43 -1.74 13.64
N ASP A 113 12.60 -1.29 13.21
CA ASP A 113 13.06 0.09 13.26
C ASP A 113 13.38 0.55 11.84
N LEU A 114 12.70 1.60 11.39
CA LEU A 114 12.95 2.22 10.09
C LEU A 114 13.86 3.43 10.27
N ARG A 115 15.02 3.38 9.63
CA ARG A 115 16.01 4.47 9.64
C ARG A 115 16.14 5.04 8.24
N HIS A 116 15.99 6.35 8.15
CA HIS A 116 16.27 7.09 6.94
C HIS A 116 17.50 7.97 7.16
N LYS A 117 18.45 7.90 6.24
CA LYS A 117 19.63 8.76 6.20
C LYS A 117 19.75 9.34 4.80
N ARG A 118 19.53 10.64 4.68
CA ARG A 118 19.78 11.41 3.47
C ARG A 118 21.21 11.92 3.50
N ILE A 119 21.94 11.67 2.41
CA ILE A 119 23.35 12.02 2.22
C ILE A 119 23.44 13.31 1.39
N ALA A 120 22.62 13.40 0.34
CA ALA A 120 22.53 14.54 -0.58
C ALA A 120 21.07 14.77 -1.01
N PRO A 121 20.66 15.99 -1.42
CA PRO A 121 21.47 17.21 -1.53
C PRO A 121 21.80 17.88 -0.18
N PHE A 122 21.17 17.46 0.91
CA PHE A 122 21.50 17.88 2.28
C PHE A 122 21.46 16.69 3.23
N LYS A 123 22.13 16.84 4.37
CA LYS A 123 22.20 15.80 5.39
C LYS A 123 20.98 15.85 6.30
N ASP A 124 20.29 14.72 6.40
CA ASP A 124 19.23 14.52 7.37
C ASP A 124 19.12 13.06 7.76
N ALA A 125 18.68 12.80 8.99
CA ALA A 125 18.39 11.46 9.42
C ALA A 125 17.20 11.45 10.37
N PHE A 126 16.40 10.40 10.28
CA PHE A 126 15.32 10.14 11.22
C PHE A 126 15.11 8.65 11.39
N ARG A 127 14.44 8.31 12.49
CA ARG A 127 14.22 6.94 12.92
C ARG A 127 12.85 6.84 13.57
N HIS A 128 12.07 5.83 13.20
CA HIS A 128 10.75 5.57 13.79
C HIS A 128 10.51 4.05 13.93
N SER A 129 9.72 3.68 14.94
CA SER A 129 9.21 2.31 15.08
C SER A 129 8.37 1.94 13.85
N TYR A 130 8.53 0.71 13.37
CA TYR A 130 7.89 0.23 12.15
C TYR A 130 7.42 -1.21 12.35
N LEU A 131 6.27 -1.57 11.79
CA LEU A 131 5.72 -2.91 11.93
C LEU A 131 5.46 -3.50 10.55
N TYR A 132 6.20 -4.56 10.23
CA TYR A 132 5.91 -5.38 9.05
C TYR A 132 5.08 -6.60 9.45
N CYS A 133 4.17 -6.99 8.57
CA CYS A 133 3.49 -8.28 8.61
C CYS A 133 3.94 -9.09 7.40
N GLY A 134 4.40 -10.31 7.64
CA GLY A 134 4.78 -11.27 6.61
C GLY A 134 3.75 -12.39 6.51
N MET A 135 3.44 -12.84 5.30
CA MET A 135 2.58 -14.00 5.08
C MET A 135 2.87 -14.73 3.76
N PRO A 136 2.71 -16.06 3.71
CA PRO A 136 2.73 -16.81 2.46
C PRO A 136 1.56 -16.38 1.57
N VAL A 137 1.85 -16.04 0.32
CA VAL A 137 0.81 -15.64 -0.64
C VAL A 137 -0.06 -16.86 -0.97
N GLY A 138 -1.39 -16.69 -0.85
CA GLY A 138 -2.37 -17.79 -0.94
C GLY A 138 -2.88 -18.27 0.43
N LEU A 139 -2.34 -17.74 1.54
CA LEU A 139 -2.89 -17.99 2.87
C LEU A 139 -4.18 -17.19 3.10
N HIS A 140 -5.28 -17.88 3.39
CA HIS A 140 -6.53 -17.29 3.86
C HIS A 140 -6.77 -17.70 5.31
N ALA A 141 -6.60 -16.77 6.27
CA ALA A 141 -6.68 -17.11 7.69
C ALA A 141 -7.06 -15.93 8.57
N THR A 142 -7.75 -16.22 9.69
CA THR A 142 -8.01 -15.25 10.76
C THR A 142 -7.46 -15.77 12.09
N TYR A 143 -6.45 -15.09 12.62
CA TYR A 143 -5.85 -15.34 13.92
C TYR A 143 -6.32 -14.29 14.93
N SER A 144 -7.59 -14.40 15.34
CA SER A 144 -8.19 -13.45 16.28
C SER A 144 -7.50 -13.44 17.65
N PRO A 145 -7.39 -12.27 18.33
CA PRO A 145 -7.81 -10.92 17.90
C PRO A 145 -6.72 -10.15 17.12
N LEU A 146 -5.67 -10.83 16.67
CA LEU A 146 -4.44 -10.17 16.24
C LEU A 146 -4.40 -9.86 14.74
N LEU A 147 -4.55 -10.88 13.87
CA LEU A 147 -4.27 -10.75 12.45
C LEU A 147 -5.35 -11.43 11.59
N SER A 148 -5.81 -10.76 10.53
CA SER A 148 -6.61 -11.33 9.45
C SER A 148 -5.87 -11.23 8.12
N ILE A 149 -5.92 -12.28 7.30
CA ILE A 149 -5.16 -12.39 6.05
C ILE A 149 -6.09 -12.81 4.93
N ASP A 150 -6.14 -11.96 3.90
CA ASP A 150 -6.79 -12.17 2.61
C ASP A 150 -8.23 -12.70 2.73
N GLN A 151 -8.96 -12.19 3.72
CA GLN A 151 -10.37 -12.52 3.90
C GLN A 151 -11.22 -11.52 3.11
N PRO A 152 -12.22 -11.99 2.34
CA PRO A 152 -13.18 -11.09 1.73
C PRO A 152 -13.92 -10.30 2.82
N ALA A 153 -14.22 -9.04 2.55
CA ALA A 153 -15.11 -8.27 3.40
C ALA A 153 -16.46 -8.98 3.46
N ASP A 154 -16.96 -9.28 4.66
CA ASP A 154 -18.28 -9.89 4.84
C ASP A 154 -19.33 -8.77 4.81
N PRO A 155 -20.10 -8.60 3.72
CA PRO A 155 -21.09 -7.53 3.60
C PRO A 155 -22.27 -7.72 4.56
N ALA A 156 -22.48 -8.93 5.11
CA ALA A 156 -23.55 -9.24 6.06
C ALA A 156 -23.14 -8.99 7.53
N SER A 157 -21.85 -8.82 7.81
CA SER A 157 -21.34 -8.59 9.16
C SER A 157 -21.69 -7.18 9.63
N LYS A 158 -22.81 -7.04 10.35
CA LYS A 158 -23.23 -5.81 11.05
C LYS A 158 -22.41 -5.50 12.31
N TRP A 159 -21.39 -6.30 12.63
CA TRP A 159 -20.59 -6.13 13.84
C TRP A 159 -19.58 -5.00 13.66
N PRO A 160 -19.59 -3.96 14.51
CA PRO A 160 -18.77 -2.76 14.31
C PRO A 160 -17.27 -3.00 14.61
N PHE A 161 -16.92 -4.08 15.33
CA PHE A 161 -15.53 -4.37 15.65
C PHE A 161 -14.95 -5.39 14.68
N ARG A 162 -13.71 -5.15 14.23
CA ARG A 162 -13.00 -6.05 13.33
C ARG A 162 -12.64 -7.35 14.04
N LYS A 163 -12.68 -8.48 13.32
CA LYS A 163 -12.25 -9.80 13.82
C LYS A 163 -10.78 -9.84 14.27
N ALA A 164 -9.98 -8.90 13.80
CA ALA A 164 -8.57 -8.75 14.14
C ALA A 164 -8.14 -7.27 14.14
N TRP A 165 -7.13 -6.94 14.94
CA TRP A 165 -6.54 -5.61 15.02
C TRP A 165 -5.75 -5.22 13.76
N PHE A 166 -4.97 -6.17 13.24
CA PHE A 166 -4.21 -6.04 12.00
C PHE A 166 -4.89 -6.84 10.87
N SER A 167 -4.82 -6.32 9.65
CA SER A 167 -5.28 -7.04 8.47
C SER A 167 -4.36 -6.84 7.27
N LEU A 168 -4.14 -7.89 6.49
CA LEU A 168 -3.58 -7.80 5.13
C LEU A 168 -4.70 -8.18 4.16
N ARG A 169 -5.07 -7.27 3.27
CA ARG A 169 -6.21 -7.42 2.35
C ARG A 169 -5.72 -7.38 0.91
N ALA A 170 -6.23 -8.25 0.04
CA ALA A 170 -5.85 -8.22 -1.38
C ALA A 170 -6.13 -6.87 -2.07
N GLU A 171 -7.14 -6.12 -1.65
CA GLU A 171 -7.45 -4.79 -2.18
C GLU A 171 -6.31 -3.77 -2.01
N ASP A 172 -5.49 -3.93 -0.97
CA ASP A 172 -4.44 -2.98 -0.59
C ASP A 172 -3.11 -3.21 -1.34
N HIS A 173 -3.00 -4.27 -2.13
CA HIS A 173 -1.71 -4.76 -2.66
C HIS A 173 -1.76 -5.13 -4.14
N ALA A 174 -0.58 -5.29 -4.76
CA ALA A 174 -0.41 -5.67 -6.16
C ALA A 174 -1.16 -4.75 -7.14
N ILE A 175 -1.92 -5.31 -8.07
CA ILE A 175 -2.74 -4.56 -9.03
C ILE A 175 -3.95 -3.89 -8.36
N ARG A 176 -4.35 -2.75 -8.92
CA ARG A 176 -5.57 -2.05 -8.53
C ARG A 176 -6.80 -2.76 -9.09
N GLY A 177 -7.92 -2.62 -8.40
CA GLY A 177 -9.16 -3.32 -8.73
C GLY A 177 -9.15 -4.79 -8.30
N GLY A 178 -9.99 -5.59 -8.96
CA GLY A 178 -10.13 -7.01 -8.65
C GLY A 178 -10.53 -7.25 -7.19
N ALA A 179 -11.59 -6.58 -6.72
CA ALA A 179 -12.07 -6.73 -5.33
C ALA A 179 -12.44 -8.18 -4.97
N HIS A 180 -12.78 -8.98 -5.98
CA HIS A 180 -13.05 -10.41 -5.88
C HIS A 180 -11.79 -11.29 -5.98
N MET A 181 -10.63 -10.70 -6.33
CA MET A 181 -9.41 -11.45 -6.55
C MET A 181 -8.62 -11.63 -5.26
N THR A 182 -8.05 -12.81 -5.09
CA THR A 182 -7.11 -13.11 -4.00
C THR A 182 -5.74 -12.47 -4.28
N MET A 183 -4.93 -12.37 -3.23
CA MET A 183 -3.55 -11.90 -3.30
C MET A 183 -2.72 -12.70 -4.32
N ALA A 184 -2.94 -14.02 -4.38
CA ALA A 184 -2.26 -14.92 -5.29
C ALA A 184 -2.66 -14.69 -6.77
N GLN A 185 -3.96 -14.48 -7.02
CA GLN A 185 -4.45 -14.17 -8.37
C GLN A 185 -3.89 -12.83 -8.87
N LYS A 186 -3.85 -11.81 -8.00
CA LYS A 186 -3.26 -10.50 -8.33
C LYS A 186 -1.77 -10.58 -8.62
N LEU A 187 -1.03 -11.38 -7.85
CA LEU A 187 0.38 -11.65 -8.11
C LEU A 187 0.58 -12.29 -9.48
N LYS A 188 -0.20 -13.33 -9.80
CA LYS A 188 -0.13 -14.01 -11.10
C LYS A 188 -0.40 -13.04 -12.26
N GLU A 189 -1.43 -12.20 -12.15
CA GLU A 189 -1.75 -11.21 -13.17
C GLU A 189 -0.63 -10.17 -13.35
N PHE A 190 -0.03 -9.70 -12.25
CA PHE A 190 1.12 -8.80 -12.33
C PHE A 190 2.31 -9.44 -13.04
N LEU A 191 2.67 -10.68 -12.69
CA LEU A 191 3.78 -11.40 -13.33
C LEU A 191 3.58 -11.57 -14.84
N LEU A 192 2.36 -11.95 -15.25
CA LEU A 192 2.00 -12.04 -16.67
C LEU A 192 2.10 -10.69 -17.37
N SER A 193 1.68 -9.60 -16.72
CA SER A 193 1.76 -8.25 -17.29
C SER A 193 3.19 -7.75 -17.49
N GLU A 194 4.15 -8.26 -16.72
CA GLU A 194 5.59 -7.99 -16.87
C GLU A 194 6.27 -8.99 -17.84
N GLY A 195 5.50 -9.90 -18.46
CA GLY A 195 6.03 -10.92 -19.38
C GLY A 195 6.84 -12.03 -18.69
N ALA A 196 6.70 -12.21 -17.37
CA ALA A 196 7.31 -13.30 -16.63
C ALA A 196 6.38 -14.52 -16.59
N ASP A 197 6.95 -15.72 -16.58
CA ASP A 197 6.19 -16.96 -16.36
C ASP A 197 5.89 -17.10 -14.85
N PRO A 198 4.62 -17.10 -14.42
CA PRO A 198 4.28 -17.31 -13.02
C PRO A 198 4.77 -18.64 -12.45
N ASN A 199 5.01 -19.64 -13.29
CA ASN A 199 5.50 -20.96 -12.86
C ASN A 199 7.00 -20.97 -12.55
N GLU A 200 7.74 -19.90 -12.87
CA GLU A 200 9.16 -19.74 -12.48
C GLU A 200 9.32 -19.80 -10.95
N TRP A 201 8.30 -19.38 -10.20
CA TRP A 201 8.31 -19.34 -8.73
C TRP A 201 7.17 -20.17 -8.15
N ALA A 202 7.54 -21.26 -7.46
CA ALA A 202 6.57 -22.14 -6.80
C ALA A 202 5.93 -21.48 -5.56
N TYR A 203 6.65 -20.57 -4.89
CA TYR A 203 6.17 -19.94 -3.67
C TYR A 203 6.42 -18.43 -3.66
N ALA A 204 5.55 -17.70 -2.98
CA ALA A 204 5.73 -16.29 -2.72
C ALA A 204 5.40 -15.94 -1.26
N TYR A 205 6.11 -14.96 -0.70
CA TYR A 205 5.90 -14.45 0.64
C TYR A 205 5.81 -12.92 0.62
N LEU A 206 4.67 -12.37 1.04
CA LEU A 206 4.45 -10.93 1.09
C LEU A 206 4.92 -10.39 2.44
N LEU A 207 5.65 -9.29 2.42
CA LEU A 207 6.04 -8.50 3.58
C LEU A 207 5.53 -7.07 3.39
N ALA A 208 4.55 -6.65 4.17
CA ALA A 208 3.91 -5.33 4.05
C ALA A 208 3.46 -4.77 5.40
N VAL A 209 3.28 -3.46 5.49
CA VAL A 209 2.66 -2.86 6.68
C VAL A 209 1.20 -3.29 6.72
N PRO A 210 0.73 -3.90 7.83
CA PRO A 210 -0.66 -4.31 7.92
C PRO A 210 -1.59 -3.09 8.00
N CYS A 211 -2.77 -3.23 7.43
CA CYS A 211 -3.89 -2.32 7.65
C CYS A 211 -4.33 -2.40 9.11
N VAL A 212 -4.71 -1.25 9.66
CA VAL A 212 -5.27 -1.12 11.01
C VAL A 212 -6.53 -0.27 10.92
N ASN A 213 -7.61 -0.79 11.50
CA ASN A 213 -8.92 -0.13 11.51
C ASN A 213 -9.37 0.38 10.12
N GLY A 214 -8.93 -0.26 9.04
CA GLY A 214 -9.34 0.05 7.66
C GLY A 214 -8.43 1.01 6.94
N GLN A 215 -7.49 1.61 7.66
CA GLN A 215 -6.48 2.49 7.12
C GLN A 215 -5.22 1.68 6.84
N VAL A 216 -4.68 1.85 5.64
CA VAL A 216 -3.39 1.28 5.24
C VAL A 216 -2.48 2.42 4.83
N ASP A 217 -1.28 2.44 5.40
CA ASP A 217 -0.20 3.35 5.02
C ASP A 217 1.07 2.52 4.83
N ASN A 218 1.08 1.72 3.75
CA ASN A 218 2.17 0.83 3.40
C ASN A 218 3.09 1.49 2.36
N PRO A 219 4.05 2.34 2.74
CA PRO A 219 4.88 3.04 1.77
C PRO A 219 5.73 2.09 0.93
N LEU A 220 6.13 0.94 1.48
CA LEU A 220 7.01 -0.02 0.81
C LEU A 220 6.71 -1.45 1.28
N GLY A 221 6.28 -2.31 0.38
CA GLY A 221 6.12 -3.75 0.56
C GLY A 221 7.07 -4.55 -0.33
N PHE A 222 7.30 -5.80 0.04
CA PHE A 222 8.17 -6.73 -0.69
C PHE A 222 7.48 -8.06 -0.87
N TRP A 223 7.46 -8.56 -2.10
CA TRP A 223 7.03 -9.92 -2.42
C TRP A 223 8.29 -10.73 -2.70
N TYR A 224 8.62 -11.66 -1.81
CA TYR A 224 9.75 -12.55 -1.97
C TYR A 224 9.31 -13.75 -2.80
N LEU A 225 9.98 -14.01 -3.92
CA LEU A 225 9.64 -15.08 -4.85
C LEU A 225 10.68 -16.20 -4.77
N TYR A 226 10.21 -17.42 -4.53
CA TYR A 226 11.05 -18.58 -4.28
C TYR A 226 10.87 -19.64 -5.36
N SER A 227 11.98 -20.27 -5.75
CA SER A 227 11.95 -21.45 -6.60
C SER A 227 11.30 -22.65 -5.89
N ALA A 228 11.06 -23.74 -6.62
CA ALA A 228 10.60 -25.01 -6.04
C ALA A 228 11.53 -25.53 -4.92
N ASP A 229 12.83 -25.24 -5.01
CA ASP A 229 13.82 -25.58 -3.97
C ASP A 229 13.79 -24.63 -2.75
N LYS A 230 12.80 -23.75 -2.64
CA LYS A 230 12.67 -22.75 -1.57
C LYS A 230 13.86 -21.79 -1.50
N LYS A 231 14.47 -21.47 -2.66
CA LYS A 231 15.53 -20.46 -2.79
C LYS A 231 14.97 -19.14 -3.28
N LEU A 232 15.29 -18.06 -2.59
CA LEU A 232 14.94 -16.70 -3.00
C LEU A 232 15.70 -16.32 -4.29
N THR A 233 14.98 -16.10 -5.38
CA THR A 233 15.59 -15.79 -6.70
C THR A 233 15.15 -14.45 -7.27
N ALA A 234 13.99 -13.95 -6.86
CA ALA A 234 13.48 -12.64 -7.25
C ALA A 234 12.66 -12.00 -6.12
N ILE A 235 12.51 -10.69 -6.19
CA ILE A 235 11.55 -9.97 -5.37
C ILE A 235 10.70 -9.04 -6.24
N ILE A 236 9.49 -8.75 -5.81
CA ILE A 236 8.73 -7.60 -6.31
C ILE A 236 8.76 -6.53 -5.23
N THR A 237 9.26 -5.34 -5.58
CA THR A 237 9.18 -4.20 -4.68
C THR A 237 7.92 -3.41 -4.99
N GLU A 238 6.99 -3.31 -4.04
CA GLU A 238 5.76 -2.54 -4.15
C GLU A 238 5.93 -1.23 -3.38
N LEU A 239 5.96 -0.10 -4.10
CA LEU A 239 6.03 1.22 -3.50
C LEU A 239 4.69 1.93 -3.64
N ASN A 240 4.13 2.38 -2.52
CA ASN A 240 2.95 3.23 -2.50
C ASN A 240 3.38 4.64 -2.09
N THR A 241 3.02 5.63 -2.91
CA THR A 241 3.33 7.03 -2.63
C THR A 241 2.26 7.68 -1.77
N SER A 242 2.62 8.75 -1.08
CA SER A 242 1.65 9.61 -0.38
C SER A 242 0.62 10.29 -1.31
N TYR A 243 0.83 10.20 -2.63
CA TYR A 243 -0.08 10.74 -3.65
C TYR A 243 -1.12 9.72 -4.14
N GLY A 244 -1.12 8.51 -3.58
CA GLY A 244 -2.00 7.42 -3.98
C GLY A 244 -1.52 6.65 -5.22
N GLU A 245 -0.37 6.99 -5.81
CA GLU A 245 0.23 6.20 -6.89
C GLU A 245 0.92 4.96 -6.32
N ARG A 246 0.87 3.84 -7.07
CA ARG A 246 1.54 2.59 -6.72
C ARG A 246 2.44 2.15 -7.86
N ARG A 247 3.66 1.70 -7.54
CA ARG A 247 4.60 1.15 -8.53
C ARG A 247 5.18 -0.16 -8.02
N LEU A 248 5.13 -1.18 -8.86
CA LEU A 248 5.70 -2.49 -8.59
C LEU A 248 6.88 -2.74 -9.53
N TRP A 249 8.01 -3.20 -9.03
CA TRP A 249 9.14 -3.62 -9.87
C TRP A 249 9.43 -5.09 -9.62
N LEU A 250 9.38 -5.92 -10.66
CA LEU A 250 9.93 -7.28 -10.62
C LEU A 250 11.46 -7.20 -10.74
N VAL A 251 12.16 -7.67 -9.71
CA VAL A 251 13.61 -7.57 -9.60
C VAL A 251 14.17 -8.97 -9.42
N ARG A 252 14.86 -9.48 -10.44
CA ARG A 252 15.63 -10.72 -10.33
C ARG A 252 16.97 -10.43 -9.64
N GLN A 253 17.56 -11.45 -9.02
CA GLN A 253 18.88 -11.32 -8.42
C GLN A 253 19.92 -11.07 -9.51
N GLN A 254 20.51 -9.88 -9.53
CA GLN A 254 21.48 -9.45 -10.55
C GLN A 254 22.88 -9.26 -9.98
N LEU A 255 22.99 -8.99 -8.69
CA LEU A 255 24.24 -8.66 -8.04
C LEU A 255 24.58 -9.70 -6.97
N PRO A 256 25.88 -9.99 -6.73
CA PRO A 256 26.26 -10.80 -5.60
C PRO A 256 25.79 -10.10 -4.31
N PRO A 257 25.31 -10.88 -3.31
CA PRO A 257 24.95 -10.31 -2.03
C PRO A 257 26.10 -9.51 -1.45
N LYS A 258 25.81 -8.33 -0.91
CA LYS A 258 26.84 -7.40 -0.45
C LYS A 258 27.67 -8.05 0.67
N SER A 259 28.96 -8.30 0.47
CA SER A 259 29.85 -8.73 1.56
C SER A 259 30.07 -7.58 2.55
N SER A 260 30.09 -7.86 3.86
CA SER A 260 30.58 -6.89 4.84
C SER A 260 32.06 -6.63 4.59
N SER A 261 32.42 -5.41 4.22
CA SER A 261 33.78 -5.03 3.80
C SER A 261 34.79 -4.89 4.94
N ASP A 262 34.48 -5.33 6.15
CA ASP A 262 35.42 -5.29 7.28
C ASP A 262 35.26 -6.55 8.14
N THR A 263 36.40 -7.18 8.45
CA THR A 263 36.63 -8.44 9.21
C THR A 263 36.41 -9.78 8.50
N LYS A 264 37.47 -10.59 8.51
CA LYS A 264 37.68 -11.91 7.87
C LYS A 264 36.74 -13.04 8.36
N SER A 265 35.60 -12.75 8.98
CA SER A 265 34.66 -13.78 9.45
C SER A 265 33.21 -13.29 9.63
N SER A 266 32.62 -12.58 8.65
CA SER A 266 31.23 -12.14 8.77
C SER A 266 30.43 -12.47 7.50
N THR A 267 29.59 -13.50 7.60
CA THR A 267 28.54 -13.79 6.62
C THR A 267 27.59 -12.60 6.58
N SER A 268 27.52 -11.92 5.43
CA SER A 268 26.57 -10.83 5.23
C SER A 268 25.14 -11.26 5.59
N PRO A 269 24.34 -10.41 6.25
CA PRO A 269 22.93 -10.72 6.48
C PRO A 269 22.09 -10.72 5.19
N TYR A 270 22.61 -10.11 4.12
CA TYR A 270 21.91 -10.00 2.84
C TYR A 270 22.16 -11.23 2.00
N VAL A 271 21.08 -11.82 1.48
CA VAL A 271 21.13 -12.97 0.56
C VAL A 271 20.62 -12.62 -0.83
N PHE A 272 19.90 -11.50 -0.96
CA PHE A 272 19.43 -10.97 -2.22
C PHE A 272 19.92 -9.54 -2.41
N ARG A 273 20.35 -9.24 -3.65
CA ARG A 273 20.69 -7.89 -4.08
C ARG A 273 20.16 -7.61 -5.48
N GLY A 274 19.35 -6.57 -5.58
CA GLY A 274 18.71 -6.16 -6.82
C GLY A 274 18.87 -4.67 -7.11
N ARG A 275 18.76 -4.30 -8.38
CA ARG A 275 18.84 -2.91 -8.84
C ARG A 275 17.78 -2.64 -9.89
N TYR A 276 17.11 -1.50 -9.77
CA TYR A 276 16.05 -1.10 -10.70
C TYR A 276 15.96 0.43 -10.83
N HIS A 277 15.44 0.89 -11.96
CA HIS A 277 15.35 2.31 -12.26
C HIS A 277 14.18 2.93 -11.48
N LYS A 278 14.45 4.07 -10.83
CA LYS A 278 13.42 4.84 -10.15
C LYS A 278 12.66 5.68 -11.18
N ASP A 279 11.37 5.38 -11.33
CA ASP A 279 10.49 6.00 -12.31
C ASP A 279 9.21 6.60 -11.68
N ILE A 280 9.20 6.82 -10.36
CA ILE A 280 8.05 7.39 -9.64
C ILE A 280 8.47 8.50 -8.68
N HIS A 281 7.59 9.50 -8.53
CA HIS A 281 7.80 10.63 -7.64
C HIS A 281 7.30 10.32 -6.22
N VAL A 282 8.22 10.29 -5.26
CA VAL A 282 7.93 9.85 -3.88
C VAL A 282 8.00 11.00 -2.88
N SER A 283 8.85 11.99 -3.16
CA SER A 283 9.13 13.08 -2.24
C SER A 283 9.56 14.33 -2.99
N PRO A 284 9.11 15.52 -2.57
CA PRO A 284 9.54 16.79 -3.16
C PRO A 284 11.02 17.11 -2.89
N PHE A 285 11.69 16.37 -1.99
CA PHE A 285 13.08 16.63 -1.62
C PHE A 285 14.09 15.75 -2.37
N MET A 286 13.63 14.83 -3.21
CA MET A 286 14.45 13.87 -3.94
C MET A 286 14.07 13.86 -5.42
N PRO A 287 15.03 13.62 -6.34
CA PRO A 287 14.73 13.53 -7.76
C PRO A 287 13.76 12.39 -8.06
N SER A 288 12.94 12.54 -9.11
CA SER A 288 12.07 11.47 -9.61
C SER A 288 12.85 10.34 -10.28
N THR A 289 14.05 10.61 -10.80
CA THR A 289 14.92 9.65 -11.51
C THR A 289 16.08 9.15 -10.64
N GLY A 290 16.75 8.10 -11.10
CA GLY A 290 17.90 7.48 -10.43
C GLY A 290 17.74 5.97 -10.31
N TRP A 291 18.43 5.38 -9.35
CA TRP A 291 18.43 3.93 -9.14
C TRP A 291 18.05 3.59 -7.71
N TYR A 292 17.19 2.59 -7.56
CA TYR A 292 17.04 1.89 -6.30
C TYR A 292 17.91 0.65 -6.30
N ILE A 293 18.62 0.44 -5.21
CA ILE A 293 19.37 -0.77 -4.93
C ILE A 293 18.80 -1.32 -3.63
N VAL A 294 18.34 -2.57 -3.68
CA VAL A 294 17.80 -3.27 -2.52
C VAL A 294 18.75 -4.39 -2.13
N ASP A 295 19.22 -4.37 -0.90
CA ASP A 295 19.90 -5.48 -0.26
C ASP A 295 18.96 -6.01 0.84
N THR A 296 18.57 -7.28 0.78
CA THR A 296 17.64 -7.84 1.77
C THR A 296 18.07 -9.21 2.27
N SER A 297 17.84 -9.43 3.57
CA SER A 297 17.80 -10.76 4.17
C SER A 297 16.57 -11.53 3.71
N ASP A 298 16.65 -12.85 3.65
CA ASP A 298 15.48 -13.69 3.45
C ASP A 298 14.74 -13.85 4.79
N PRO A 299 13.46 -13.40 4.91
CA PRO A 299 12.70 -13.50 6.15
C PRO A 299 12.43 -14.94 6.60
N LEU A 300 12.52 -15.91 5.69
CA LEU A 300 12.29 -17.33 5.90
C LEU A 300 13.61 -18.13 5.99
N ALA A 301 14.76 -17.45 5.95
CA ALA A 301 16.06 -18.11 6.00
C ALA A 301 16.22 -18.98 7.27
N PRO A 302 16.65 -20.25 7.15
CA PRO A 302 16.81 -21.16 8.29
C PRO A 302 17.80 -20.66 9.35
N ARG A 303 18.79 -19.86 8.94
CA ARG A 303 19.90 -19.43 9.79
C ARG A 303 19.48 -18.38 10.83
N LYS A 304 18.46 -17.56 10.51
CA LYS A 304 17.95 -16.48 11.37
C LYS A 304 16.46 -16.22 11.10
N PRO A 305 15.58 -17.22 11.32
CA PRO A 305 14.15 -17.07 11.02
C PRO A 305 13.57 -15.93 11.85
N GLY A 306 12.76 -15.09 11.22
CA GLY A 306 12.10 -13.98 11.92
C GLY A 306 12.98 -12.76 12.20
N GLN A 307 14.21 -12.70 11.69
CA GLN A 307 15.02 -11.48 11.69
C GLN A 307 15.04 -10.85 10.30
N LEU A 308 14.77 -9.55 10.26
CA LEU A 308 14.68 -8.78 9.03
C LEU A 308 15.79 -7.72 9.00
N ASP A 309 16.50 -7.64 7.88
CA ASP A 309 17.42 -6.56 7.55
C ASP A 309 17.28 -6.20 6.07
N ILE A 310 16.59 -5.10 5.81
CA ILE A 310 16.35 -4.57 4.46
C ILE A 310 17.07 -3.24 4.36
N LEU A 311 17.89 -3.07 3.33
CA LEU A 311 18.58 -1.85 2.99
C LEU A 311 18.17 -1.41 1.59
N VAL A 312 17.53 -0.26 1.49
CA VAL A 312 17.19 0.38 0.21
C VAL A 312 18.04 1.62 0.05
N THR A 313 18.86 1.64 -0.99
CA THR A 313 19.68 2.79 -1.37
C THR A 313 19.09 3.45 -2.60
N LEU A 314 18.78 4.74 -2.50
CA LEU A 314 18.52 5.61 -3.63
C LEU A 314 19.84 6.23 -4.08
N ALA A 315 20.25 5.92 -5.31
CA ALA A 315 21.44 6.46 -5.96
C ALA A 315 21.06 7.42 -7.10
N SER A 316 21.93 8.40 -7.35
CA SER A 316 21.85 9.28 -8.51
C SER A 316 22.06 8.49 -9.81
N PRO A 317 21.75 9.08 -10.98
CA PRO A 317 22.13 8.50 -12.27
C PRO A 317 23.63 8.14 -12.34
N ASP A 318 24.50 8.95 -11.73
CA ASP A 318 25.96 8.71 -11.61
C ASP A 318 26.36 7.71 -10.51
N ASN A 319 25.43 6.89 -9.99
CA ASN A 319 25.65 5.90 -8.93
C ASN A 319 26.09 6.44 -7.57
N LYS A 320 25.95 7.75 -7.31
CA LYS A 320 26.27 8.32 -5.99
C LYS A 320 25.10 8.12 -5.03
N PRO A 321 25.30 7.61 -3.80
CA PRO A 321 24.21 7.38 -2.87
C PRO A 321 23.63 8.72 -2.39
N LEU A 322 22.34 8.94 -2.66
CA LEU A 322 21.63 10.14 -2.25
C LEU A 322 20.91 9.93 -0.92
N MET A 323 20.32 8.76 -0.73
CA MET A 323 19.56 8.42 0.48
C MET A 323 19.59 6.92 0.72
N VAL A 324 19.55 6.55 1.99
CA VAL A 324 19.51 5.18 2.46
C VAL A 324 18.35 5.03 3.42
N ALA A 325 17.49 4.04 3.18
CA ALA A 325 16.48 3.56 4.10
C ALA A 325 16.89 2.17 4.57
N ARG A 326 16.89 1.93 5.88
CA ARG A 326 17.16 0.61 6.44
C ARG A 326 16.07 0.21 7.41
N VAL A 327 15.53 -0.98 7.24
CA VAL A 327 14.59 -1.61 8.18
C VAL A 327 15.29 -2.77 8.84
N THR A 328 15.40 -2.73 10.17
CA THR A 328 15.99 -3.81 10.95
C THR A 328 15.02 -4.28 12.02
N SER A 329 14.90 -5.60 12.22
CA SER A 329 14.17 -6.16 13.36
C SER A 329 14.74 -5.66 14.68
N THR A 330 13.87 -5.18 15.56
CA THR A 330 14.23 -4.80 16.94
C THR A 330 14.10 -5.98 17.91
N GLN A 331 13.23 -6.93 17.56
CA GLN A 331 12.92 -8.13 18.34
C GLN A 331 12.66 -9.30 17.38
N PRO A 332 12.72 -10.56 17.84
CA PRO A 332 12.28 -11.69 17.05
C PRO A 332 10.83 -11.50 16.57
N ALA A 333 10.56 -11.92 15.34
CA ALA A 333 9.20 -11.89 14.82
C ALA A 333 8.26 -12.81 15.61
N LEU A 334 7.01 -12.38 15.78
CA LEU A 334 5.97 -13.18 16.40
C LEU A 334 5.35 -14.11 15.35
N ASP A 335 5.57 -15.42 15.48
CA ASP A 335 4.90 -16.46 14.68
C ASP A 335 3.43 -16.56 15.12
N VAL A 336 2.53 -15.99 14.31
CA VAL A 336 1.13 -15.78 14.68
C VAL A 336 0.39 -17.10 14.91
N PRO A 337 0.46 -18.10 14.00
CA PRO A 337 -0.18 -19.40 14.22
C PRO A 337 0.25 -20.09 15.53
N ARG A 338 1.54 -20.04 15.86
CA ARG A 338 2.11 -20.73 17.03
C ARG A 338 2.04 -19.91 18.33
N SER A 339 1.68 -18.63 18.25
CA SER A 339 1.59 -17.76 19.42
C SER A 339 0.38 -18.06 20.31
N SER A 340 0.56 -17.95 21.62
CA SER A 340 -0.54 -18.04 22.60
C SER A 340 -1.43 -16.80 22.57
N MET A 341 -2.67 -16.92 23.05
CA MET A 341 -3.61 -15.78 23.14
C MET A 341 -3.04 -14.61 23.96
N TRP A 342 -2.35 -14.90 25.06
CA TRP A 342 -1.67 -13.87 25.87
C TRP A 342 -0.57 -13.15 25.11
N ALA A 343 0.24 -13.87 24.33
CA ALA A 343 1.26 -13.26 23.48
C ALA A 343 0.63 -12.34 22.43
N ARG A 344 -0.49 -12.76 21.83
CA ARG A 344 -1.26 -11.95 20.87
C ARG A 344 -1.81 -10.68 21.50
N ILE A 345 -2.47 -10.78 22.66
CA ILE A 345 -3.01 -9.63 23.39
C ILE A 345 -1.89 -8.67 23.82
N SER A 346 -0.80 -9.21 24.38
CA SER A 346 0.38 -8.41 24.77
C SER A 346 0.98 -7.69 23.57
N PHE A 347 1.01 -8.33 22.39
CA PHE A 347 1.50 -7.71 21.17
C PHE A 347 0.62 -6.53 20.76
N VAL A 348 -0.71 -6.70 20.74
CA VAL A 348 -1.65 -5.60 20.45
C VAL A 348 -1.43 -4.45 21.43
N VAL A 349 -1.39 -4.71 22.74
CA VAL A 349 -1.18 -3.67 23.77
C VAL A 349 0.17 -2.94 23.60
N LYS A 350 1.21 -3.61 23.10
CA LYS A 350 2.52 -2.97 22.85
C LYS A 350 2.55 -2.18 21.54
N TRP A 351 1.86 -2.65 20.50
CA TRP A 351 1.97 -2.11 19.14
C TRP A 351 0.72 -1.34 18.68
N TRP A 352 -0.26 -1.13 19.55
CA TRP A 352 -1.50 -0.40 19.26
C TRP A 352 -1.26 1.03 18.74
N TYR A 353 -0.21 1.70 19.22
CA TYR A 353 0.09 3.10 18.86
C TYR A 353 0.70 3.26 17.47
N ILE A 354 1.36 2.22 16.94
CA ILE A 354 1.85 2.21 15.55
C ILE A 354 0.68 2.07 14.59
N ALA A 355 -0.39 1.47 15.10
CA ALA A 355 -1.61 1.16 14.40
C ALA A 355 -2.47 2.42 14.16
N THR A 356 -2.35 3.46 15.00
CA THR A 356 -2.98 4.75 14.73
C THR A 356 -2.15 5.50 13.69
N CYS A 357 -2.53 5.34 12.41
CA CYS A 357 -1.91 6.02 11.25
C CYS A 357 -1.64 7.51 11.52
N THR A 358 -2.45 8.16 12.35
CA THR A 358 -2.31 9.54 12.82
C THR A 358 -0.95 9.85 13.45
N VAL A 359 -0.40 9.02 14.34
CA VAL A 359 0.85 9.34 15.04
C VAL A 359 2.05 9.26 14.08
N MET A 360 2.10 8.21 13.25
CA MET A 360 3.16 8.06 12.26
C MET A 360 3.07 9.13 11.18
N THR A 361 1.87 9.38 10.66
CA THR A 361 1.63 10.44 9.68
C THR A 361 2.06 11.79 10.22
N TYR A 362 1.67 12.13 11.45
CA TYR A 362 2.06 13.38 12.10
C TYR A 362 3.58 13.53 12.25
N ARG A 363 4.28 12.46 12.66
CA ARG A 363 5.75 12.46 12.74
C ARG A 363 6.38 12.66 11.35
N ILE A 364 5.89 11.95 10.33
CA ILE A 364 6.42 12.09 8.96
C ILE A 364 6.19 13.51 8.44
N LEU A 365 5.00 14.07 8.64
CA LEU A 365 4.65 15.43 8.21
C LEU A 365 5.45 16.49 8.96
N SER A 366 5.62 16.38 10.28
CA SER A 366 6.45 17.31 11.05
C SER A 366 7.92 17.27 10.62
N HIS A 367 8.46 16.07 10.32
CA HIS A 367 9.79 15.95 9.74
C HIS A 367 9.87 16.60 8.35
N ALA A 368 8.86 16.40 7.49
CA ALA A 368 8.80 17.02 6.17
C ALA A 368 8.71 18.56 6.25
N ALA A 369 7.89 19.10 7.15
CA ALA A 369 7.77 20.54 7.39
C ALA A 369 9.08 21.15 7.90
N ARG A 370 9.76 20.49 8.85
CA ARG A 370 11.08 20.92 9.33
C ARG A 370 12.12 20.93 8.20
N ILE A 371 12.10 19.92 7.34
CA ILE A 371 12.98 19.87 6.17
C ILE A 371 12.67 21.02 5.21
N TYR A 372 11.39 21.23 4.91
CA TYR A 372 10.92 22.31 4.02
C TYR A 372 11.38 23.68 4.52
N VAL A 373 11.20 23.97 5.81
CA VAL A 373 11.53 25.29 6.37
C VAL A 373 13.04 25.50 6.57
N LEU A 374 13.79 24.47 6.96
CA LEU A 374 15.15 24.65 7.48
C LEU A 374 16.26 24.07 6.59
N LYS A 375 15.95 23.19 5.64
CA LYS A 375 16.99 22.37 4.96
C LYS A 375 16.85 22.25 3.45
N ALA A 376 15.63 22.28 2.93
CA ALA A 376 15.38 22.02 1.52
C ALA A 376 15.92 23.17 0.66
N THR A 377 17.02 22.90 -0.03
CA THR A 377 17.64 23.84 -0.99
C THR A 377 16.95 23.83 -2.35
N ARG A 378 16.28 22.73 -2.68
CA ARG A 378 15.56 22.53 -3.94
C ARG A 378 14.31 21.69 -3.70
N TYR A 379 13.27 22.03 -4.45
CA TYR A 379 12.02 21.28 -4.51
C TYR A 379 11.85 20.68 -5.90
N TRP A 380 11.33 19.45 -5.92
CA TRP A 380 10.91 18.76 -7.12
C TRP A 380 9.39 18.83 -7.19
N THR A 381 8.87 19.42 -8.26
CA THR A 381 7.45 19.35 -8.57
C THR A 381 7.08 17.92 -8.94
N ARG A 382 5.86 17.53 -8.60
CA ARG A 382 5.33 16.23 -9.00
C ARG A 382 5.18 16.23 -10.53
N PRO A 383 5.86 15.32 -11.24
CA PRO A 383 5.67 15.13 -12.67
C PRO A 383 4.32 14.45 -12.94
N GLU A 384 3.88 14.45 -14.20
CA GLU A 384 2.76 13.62 -14.61
C GLU A 384 3.05 12.13 -14.34
N PRO A 385 2.06 11.33 -13.91
CA PRO A 385 2.25 9.91 -13.66
C PRO A 385 2.73 9.20 -14.93
N LEU A 386 3.78 8.39 -14.81
CA LEU A 386 4.22 7.53 -15.92
C LEU A 386 3.27 6.34 -16.09
N LYS A 387 3.18 5.83 -17.32
CA LYS A 387 2.35 4.64 -17.66
C LYS A 387 2.71 3.39 -16.85
N THR A 388 3.93 3.32 -16.31
CA THR A 388 4.42 2.21 -15.50
C THR A 388 3.90 2.23 -14.06
N ALA A 389 3.39 3.38 -13.59
CA ALA A 389 2.81 3.52 -12.26
C ALA A 389 1.28 3.39 -12.34
N LEU A 390 0.71 2.67 -11.39
CA LEU A 390 -0.72 2.65 -11.17
C LEU A 390 -1.12 3.99 -10.55
N GLY A 391 -2.04 4.69 -11.21
CA GLY A 391 -2.56 5.98 -10.76
C GLY A 391 -3.26 5.90 -9.40
N LYS A 392 -3.63 7.06 -8.85
CA LYS A 392 -4.47 7.13 -7.65
C LYS A 392 -5.85 6.49 -7.88
N PRO A 393 -6.54 6.04 -6.83
CA PRO A 393 -7.93 5.64 -6.94
C PRO A 393 -8.80 6.75 -7.55
N ALA A 394 -9.72 6.36 -8.43
CA ALA A 394 -10.62 7.32 -9.07
C ALA A 394 -11.63 7.87 -8.06
N ARG A 395 -11.76 9.20 -8.01
CA ARG A 395 -12.78 9.90 -7.21
C ARG A 395 -14.16 9.69 -7.80
N THR A 396 -15.22 9.86 -7.00
CA THR A 396 -16.61 9.73 -7.47
C THR A 396 -16.90 10.60 -8.70
N VAL A 397 -16.43 11.85 -8.71
CA VAL A 397 -16.57 12.75 -9.87
C VAL A 397 -15.85 12.21 -11.11
N GLU A 398 -14.63 11.69 -10.95
CA GLU A 398 -13.84 11.10 -12.05
C GLU A 398 -14.56 9.85 -12.60
N ARG A 399 -15.12 9.00 -11.72
CA ARG A 399 -15.92 7.82 -12.09
C ARG A 399 -17.19 8.20 -12.85
N THR A 400 -17.86 9.26 -12.44
CA THR A 400 -19.07 9.75 -13.13
C THR A 400 -18.74 10.32 -14.50
N ILE A 401 -17.68 11.12 -14.62
CA ILE A 401 -17.22 11.69 -15.90
C ILE A 401 -16.76 10.59 -16.84
N GLU A 402 -16.08 9.55 -16.35
CA GLU A 402 -15.62 8.44 -17.17
C GLU A 402 -16.76 7.76 -17.94
N LYS A 403 -17.94 7.61 -17.32
CA LYS A 403 -19.11 7.03 -18.00
C LYS A 403 -19.51 7.84 -19.24
N ALA A 404 -19.53 9.17 -19.14
CA ALA A 404 -19.82 10.05 -20.26
C ALA A 404 -18.68 10.06 -21.30
N PHE A 405 -17.44 10.12 -20.83
CA PHE A 405 -16.25 10.10 -21.68
C PHE A 405 -16.17 8.82 -22.53
N ARG A 406 -16.45 7.65 -21.96
CA ARG A 406 -16.48 6.37 -22.70
C ARG A 406 -17.49 6.38 -23.84
N ARG A 407 -18.71 6.86 -23.59
CA ARG A 407 -19.75 6.97 -24.63
C ARG A 407 -19.34 7.94 -25.74
N PHE A 408 -18.74 9.07 -25.37
CA PHE A 408 -18.21 10.03 -26.33
C PHE A 408 -17.07 9.42 -27.16
N LEU A 409 -16.13 8.71 -26.51
CA LEU A 409 -15.02 8.02 -27.17
C LEU A 409 -15.53 6.96 -28.14
N GLN A 410 -16.44 6.10 -27.69
CA GLN A 410 -17.09 5.09 -28.52
C GLN A 410 -17.73 5.71 -29.76
N HIS A 411 -18.59 6.73 -29.58
CA HIS A 411 -19.25 7.41 -30.68
C HIS A 411 -18.25 8.00 -31.68
N THR A 412 -17.19 8.64 -31.18
CA THR A 412 -16.16 9.27 -32.01
C THR A 412 -15.37 8.22 -32.82
N VAL A 413 -15.04 7.08 -32.20
CA VAL A 413 -14.30 6.00 -32.87
C VAL A 413 -15.17 5.32 -33.92
N GLU A 414 -16.43 5.01 -33.59
CA GLU A 414 -17.38 4.37 -34.51
C GLU A 414 -17.61 5.20 -35.78
N HIS A 415 -17.70 6.53 -35.64
CA HIS A 415 -17.96 7.47 -36.76
C HIS A 415 -16.68 7.99 -37.43
N HIS A 416 -15.51 7.47 -37.04
CA HIS A 416 -14.25 7.87 -37.67
C HIS A 416 -14.20 7.38 -39.13
N PRO A 417 -13.84 8.24 -40.11
CA PRO A 417 -13.93 7.90 -41.54
C PRO A 417 -12.92 6.82 -41.98
N HIS A 418 -11.82 6.67 -41.24
CA HIS A 418 -10.77 5.68 -41.51
C HIS A 418 -10.87 4.50 -40.54
N PRO A 419 -10.40 3.30 -40.94
CA PRO A 419 -10.36 2.13 -40.07
C PRO A 419 -9.38 2.37 -38.91
N ILE A 420 -9.92 2.67 -37.73
CA ILE A 420 -9.18 2.77 -36.47
C ILE A 420 -9.74 1.78 -35.45
N SER A 421 -8.85 1.31 -34.57
CA SER A 421 -9.18 0.57 -33.36
C SER A 421 -8.52 1.28 -32.18
N VAL A 422 -9.30 1.61 -31.15
CA VAL A 422 -8.83 2.33 -29.97
C VAL A 422 -9.11 1.51 -28.73
N THR A 423 -8.04 1.18 -28.00
CA THR A 423 -8.14 0.47 -26.73
C THR A 423 -8.05 1.45 -25.57
N TYR A 424 -9.13 1.56 -24.81
CA TYR A 424 -9.20 2.30 -23.56
C TYR A 424 -8.78 1.42 -22.39
N ILE A 425 -7.73 1.83 -21.67
CA ILE A 425 -7.14 1.09 -20.55
C ILE A 425 -7.39 1.86 -19.26
N THR A 426 -7.98 1.21 -18.27
CA THR A 426 -8.18 1.79 -16.93
C THR A 426 -7.45 1.00 -15.86
N PRO A 427 -7.26 1.58 -14.66
CA PRO A 427 -6.70 0.85 -13.52
C PRO A 427 -7.55 -0.34 -13.04
N GLY A 428 -8.74 -0.58 -13.60
CA GLY A 428 -9.58 -1.74 -13.29
C GLY A 428 -10.33 -1.66 -11.95
N GLU A 429 -10.37 -0.49 -11.29
CA GLU A 429 -10.99 -0.35 -9.96
C GLU A 429 -12.52 -0.36 -9.98
N HIS A 430 -13.14 0.37 -10.91
CA HIS A 430 -14.60 0.56 -11.00
C HIS A 430 -15.17 0.30 -12.39
N SER A 431 -14.33 -0.14 -13.32
CA SER A 431 -14.69 -0.38 -14.72
C SER A 431 -13.82 -1.49 -15.31
N LYS A 432 -14.21 -2.05 -16.46
CA LYS A 432 -13.39 -3.04 -17.16
C LYS A 432 -12.01 -2.47 -17.42
N LYS A 433 -10.97 -3.24 -17.08
CA LYS A 433 -9.55 -2.88 -17.21
C LYS A 433 -9.18 -2.48 -18.64
N THR A 434 -9.83 -3.11 -19.62
CA THR A 434 -9.59 -2.85 -21.03
C THR A 434 -10.90 -2.95 -21.81
N GLU A 435 -11.12 -1.99 -22.70
CA GLU A 435 -12.24 -1.96 -23.63
C GLU A 435 -11.73 -1.45 -24.97
N THR A 436 -12.02 -2.17 -26.05
CA THR A 436 -11.61 -1.79 -27.41
C THR A 436 -12.83 -1.32 -28.19
N PHE A 437 -12.70 -0.17 -28.83
CA PHE A 437 -13.69 0.41 -29.72
C PHE A 437 -13.15 0.37 -31.15
N ASP A 438 -13.97 -0.07 -32.09
CA ASP A 438 -13.61 -0.17 -33.49
C ASP A 438 -14.48 0.76 -34.33
N SER A 439 -13.87 1.40 -35.32
CA SER A 439 -14.60 2.18 -36.33
C SER A 439 -15.47 1.29 -37.21
N LEU A 440 -16.59 1.81 -37.72
CA LEU A 440 -17.46 1.10 -38.65
C LEU A 440 -16.76 0.77 -39.98
N ALA A 441 -15.68 1.49 -40.31
CA ALA A 441 -14.85 1.20 -41.47
C ALA A 441 -13.96 -0.06 -41.28
N CYS A 442 -13.68 -0.45 -40.03
CA CYS A 442 -12.88 -1.62 -39.68
C CYS A 442 -13.66 -2.94 -39.83
N SER A 443 -14.99 -2.90 -39.69
CA SER A 443 -15.88 -4.06 -39.76
C SER A 443 -16.37 -4.41 -41.17
N LYS A 444 -15.97 -3.66 -42.21
CA LYS A 444 -16.31 -4.00 -43.60
C LYS A 444 -15.42 -5.16 -44.08
N PRO A 445 -15.99 -6.36 -44.35
CA PRO A 445 -15.20 -7.44 -44.93
C PRO A 445 -14.68 -6.99 -46.29
N THR A 446 -13.39 -7.22 -46.53
CA THR A 446 -12.78 -7.11 -47.85
C THR A 446 -13.56 -8.03 -48.79
N SER A 447 -14.31 -7.47 -49.73
CA SER A 447 -15.00 -8.23 -50.77
C SER A 447 -14.01 -9.14 -51.49
N PRO A 448 -14.36 -10.42 -51.79
CA PRO A 448 -13.46 -11.33 -52.47
C PRO A 448 -13.11 -10.80 -53.87
N PRO A 449 -11.93 -11.15 -54.42
CA PRO A 449 -11.52 -10.68 -55.73
C PRO A 449 -12.53 -11.17 -56.79
N ILE A 450 -13.05 -10.22 -57.55
CA ILE A 450 -13.89 -10.48 -58.72
C ILE A 450 -13.04 -11.27 -59.71
N THR A 451 -13.56 -12.44 -60.11
CA THR A 451 -12.91 -13.43 -60.97
C THR A 451 -12.86 -12.98 -62.42
#